data_AF-A0A0F9M1S9-F1
#
_entry.id   AF-A0A0F9M1S9-F1
#
_cell.length_a   1.000
_cell.length_b   1.000
_cell.length_c   1.000
_cell.angle_alpha   90.00
_cell.angle_beta   90.00
_cell.angle_gamma   90.00
#
_symmetry.space_group_name_H-M   'P 1'
#
loop_
_entity.id
_entity.type
_entity.pdbx_description
1 polymer ?
#
loop_
_entity_poly.entity_id
_entity_poly.type
_entity_poly.pdbx_seq_one_letter_code
_entity_poly.pdbx_strand_id
1 'polypeptide(L)'
;MNLTQAILVAAATELNEVLGLDPTINLTLSRTELRNKVREAAELVEPSDTLGKDTQAVVDQFKEEKEPATARTTKGNGKDKDGKDKKTDAATGTAKKKAAAEKKAAAEKKDEKKPSAKRDYTRAHSLKEALAKGGTRQELIQKSDKLYAEHGGKANENGSKATVDILVPPLMIFNVIEKDGDVYRLKS
;
A
#
# COMPACT_ATOMS: atom_id res chain seq x y z
N MET A 1 23.45 1.98 7.00
CA MET A 1 22.70 2.02 8.29
C MET A 1 22.68 0.62 8.88
N ASN A 2 22.83 0.45 10.19
CA ASN A 2 22.65 -0.87 10.82
C ASN A 2 21.14 -1.09 11.05
N LEU A 3 20.50 -1.92 10.23
CA LEU A 3 19.07 -2.23 10.34
C LEU A 3 18.81 -3.05 11.62
N THR A 4 18.29 -2.40 12.65
CA THR A 4 17.87 -3.07 13.89
C THR A 4 16.53 -3.77 13.69
N GLN A 5 16.21 -4.73 14.56
CA GLN A 5 14.93 -5.43 14.48
C GLN A 5 13.74 -4.47 14.65
N ALA A 6 13.87 -3.45 15.51
CA ALA A 6 12.84 -2.44 15.68
C ALA A 6 12.57 -1.65 14.38
N ILE A 7 13.63 -1.27 13.65
CA ILE A 7 13.50 -0.57 12.36
C ILE A 7 12.83 -1.48 11.32
N LEU A 8 13.22 -2.76 11.27
CA LEU A 8 12.60 -3.72 10.35
C LEU A 8 11.12 -3.98 10.67
N VAL A 9 10.75 -4.02 11.95
CA VAL A 9 9.35 -4.18 12.37
C VAL A 9 8.52 -2.95 12.01
N ALA A 10 9.06 -1.74 12.25
CA ALA A 10 8.39 -0.50 11.86
C ALA A 10 8.19 -0.43 10.33
N ALA A 11 9.25 -0.70 9.57
CA ALA A 11 9.19 -0.73 8.11
C ALA A 11 8.21 -1.81 7.60
N ALA A 12 8.26 -3.03 8.15
CA ALA A 12 7.33 -4.09 7.78
C ALA A 12 5.87 -3.73 8.08
N THR A 13 5.61 -3.04 9.20
CA THR A 13 4.27 -2.60 9.59
C THR A 13 3.74 -1.57 8.58
N GLU A 14 4.54 -0.57 8.26
CA GLU A 14 4.14 0.47 7.30
C GLU A 14 4.00 -0.11 5.88
N LEU A 15 4.90 -0.99 5.44
CA LEU A 15 4.79 -1.67 4.16
C LEU A 15 3.52 -2.53 4.08
N ASN A 16 3.14 -3.22 5.16
CA ASN A 16 1.87 -3.94 5.21
C ASN A 16 0.66 -3.00 5.08
N GLU A 17 0.71 -1.82 5.71
CA GLU A 17 -0.39 -0.84 5.68
C GLU A 17 -0.52 -0.15 4.31
N VAL A 18 0.61 0.27 3.72
CA VAL A 18 0.66 1.04 2.48
C VAL A 18 0.44 0.15 1.26
N LEU A 19 1.15 -0.99 1.19
CA LEU A 19 1.07 -1.90 0.06
C LEU A 19 -0.09 -2.90 0.17
N GLY A 20 -0.67 -3.06 1.37
CA GLY A 20 -1.77 -4.00 1.60
C GLY A 20 -1.40 -5.46 1.29
N LEU A 21 -0.17 -5.86 1.66
CA LEU A 21 0.40 -7.17 1.35
C LEU A 21 -0.51 -8.32 1.83
N ASP A 22 -0.70 -9.34 0.97
CA ASP A 22 -1.43 -10.57 1.30
C ASP A 22 -0.64 -11.79 0.78
N PRO A 23 -0.04 -12.63 1.65
CA PRO A 23 -0.08 -12.52 3.12
C PRO A 23 0.77 -11.36 3.65
N THR A 24 0.35 -10.80 4.78
CA THR A 24 1.12 -9.74 5.46
C THR A 24 2.48 -10.27 5.96
N ILE A 25 3.47 -9.38 6.04
CA ILE A 25 4.76 -9.69 6.65
C ILE A 25 4.54 -9.98 8.13
N ASN A 26 4.93 -11.18 8.56
CA ASN A 26 4.87 -11.55 9.96
C ASN A 26 5.98 -10.85 10.77
N LEU A 27 5.57 -10.01 11.72
CA LEU A 27 6.48 -9.21 12.57
C LEU A 27 7.18 -10.03 13.66
N THR A 28 6.74 -11.27 13.91
CA THR A 28 7.34 -12.16 14.92
C THR A 28 8.50 -12.99 14.38
N LEU A 29 8.85 -12.83 13.11
CA LEU A 29 9.94 -13.56 12.48
C LEU A 29 11.31 -13.16 13.04
N SER A 30 12.31 -14.01 12.82
CA SER A 30 13.69 -13.68 13.17
C SER A 30 14.17 -12.46 12.37
N ARG A 31 15.13 -11.71 12.91
CA ARG A 31 15.68 -10.50 12.26
C ARG A 31 16.08 -10.75 10.79
N THR A 32 16.66 -11.92 10.50
CA THR A 32 17.11 -12.29 9.15
C THR A 32 15.93 -12.55 8.21
N GLU A 33 14.95 -13.32 8.66
CA GLU A 33 13.74 -13.61 7.87
C GLU A 33 12.91 -12.36 7.63
N LEU A 34 12.75 -11.53 8.68
CA LEU A 34 12.06 -10.25 8.58
C LEU A 34 12.76 -9.32 7.59
N ARG A 35 14.10 -9.26 7.62
CA ARG A 35 14.90 -8.50 6.65
C ARG A 35 14.62 -8.95 5.21
N ASN A 36 14.57 -10.25 4.96
CA ASN A 36 14.31 -10.78 3.62
C ASN A 36 12.89 -10.45 3.15
N LYS A 37 11.89 -10.57 4.03
CA LYS A 37 10.50 -10.23 3.70
C LYS A 37 10.30 -8.74 3.46
N VAL A 38 10.95 -7.88 4.26
CA VAL A 38 10.95 -6.43 4.03
C VAL A 38 11.64 -6.10 2.71
N ARG A 39 12.74 -6.79 2.37
CA ARG A 39 13.40 -6.62 1.07
C ARG A 39 12.49 -6.99 -0.10
N GLU A 40 11.80 -8.14 -0.03
CA GLU A 40 10.83 -8.55 -1.05
C GLU A 40 9.73 -7.50 -1.23
N ALA A 41 9.20 -6.96 -0.13
CA ALA A 41 8.19 -5.91 -0.17
C ALA A 41 8.74 -4.56 -0.67
N ALA A 42 10.00 -4.25 -0.39
CA ALA A 42 10.66 -3.03 -0.86
C ALA A 42 10.77 -2.96 -2.40
N GLU A 43 10.76 -4.11 -3.08
CA GLU A 43 10.72 -4.18 -4.55
C GLU A 43 9.36 -3.82 -5.13
N LEU A 44 8.29 -3.97 -4.33
CA LEU A 44 6.93 -3.61 -4.72
C LEU A 44 6.62 -2.12 -4.48
N VAL A 45 7.51 -1.39 -3.81
CA VAL A 45 7.34 0.04 -3.52
C VAL A 45 7.57 0.87 -4.77
N GLU A 46 6.52 1.56 -5.19
CA GLU A 46 6.53 2.54 -6.26
C GLU A 46 6.83 3.96 -5.75
N PRO A 47 7.38 4.86 -6.58
CA PRO A 47 7.61 6.26 -6.19
C PRO A 47 6.34 7.03 -5.80
N SER A 48 5.16 6.54 -6.18
CA SER A 48 3.87 7.11 -5.78
C SER A 48 3.43 6.71 -4.38
N ASP A 49 4.03 5.67 -3.81
CA ASP A 49 3.68 5.20 -2.47
C ASP A 49 4.19 6.18 -1.41
N THR A 50 3.29 6.56 -0.51
CA THR A 50 3.63 7.48 0.57
C THR A 50 4.15 6.69 1.76
N LEU A 51 5.48 6.63 1.87
CA LEU A 51 6.17 6.02 3.00
C LEU A 51 6.78 7.09 3.91
N GLY A 52 6.84 6.80 5.21
CA GLY A 52 7.60 7.56 6.18
C GLY A 52 9.09 7.58 5.83
N LYS A 53 9.78 8.63 6.25
CA LYS A 53 11.21 8.84 5.95
C LYS A 53 12.09 7.65 6.38
N ASP A 54 11.75 7.04 7.50
CA ASP A 54 12.50 5.90 8.05
C ASP A 54 12.29 4.64 7.20
N THR A 55 11.07 4.36 6.77
CA THR A 55 10.76 3.21 5.91
C THR A 55 11.29 3.41 4.50
N GLN A 56 11.22 4.64 3.97
CA GLN A 56 11.83 4.98 2.69
C GLN A 56 13.34 4.75 2.71
N ALA A 57 14.04 5.16 3.78
CA ALA A 57 15.48 4.93 3.93
C ALA A 57 15.83 3.43 3.96
N VAL A 58 14.97 2.59 4.54
CA VAL A 58 15.13 1.13 4.55
C VAL A 58 14.94 0.54 3.15
N VAL A 59 13.92 0.99 2.42
CA VAL A 59 13.63 0.58 1.04
C VAL A 59 14.78 0.96 0.11
N ASP A 60 15.25 2.21 0.19
CA ASP A 60 16.36 2.73 -0.61
C ASP A 60 17.64 1.94 -0.34
N GLN A 61 17.93 1.61 0.93
CA GLN A 61 19.07 0.77 1.29
C GLN A 61 19.00 -0.62 0.63
N PHE A 62 17.81 -1.23 0.51
CA PHE A 62 17.66 -2.52 -0.17
C PHE A 62 17.79 -2.42 -1.69
N LYS A 63 17.35 -1.30 -2.29
CA LYS A 63 17.52 -1.02 -3.72
C LYS A 63 19.00 -0.79 -4.06
N GLU A 64 19.74 -0.08 -3.20
CA GLU A 64 21.18 0.18 -3.35
C GLU A 64 22.03 -1.09 -3.14
N GLU A 65 21.56 -2.06 -2.36
CA GLU A 65 22.23 -3.37 -2.16
C GLU A 65 22.08 -4.31 -3.38
N LYS A 66 21.14 -4.04 -4.30
CA LYS A 66 20.82 -4.89 -5.46
C LYS A 66 21.49 -4.42 -6.77
N GLU A 67 21.94 -3.17 -6.84
CA GLU A 67 22.66 -2.65 -8.01
C GLU A 67 24.18 -2.61 -7.79
N PRO A 68 24.99 -3.31 -8.61
CA PRO A 68 26.41 -2.98 -8.71
C PRO A 68 26.56 -1.66 -9.49
N ALA A 69 26.85 -0.59 -8.77
CA ALA A 69 27.61 0.57 -9.23
C ALA A 69 27.25 1.15 -10.62
N THR A 70 26.08 1.78 -10.80
CA THR A 70 25.90 2.77 -11.88
C THR A 70 24.99 3.94 -11.50
N ALA A 71 25.48 4.83 -10.63
CA ALA A 71 25.37 6.30 -10.80
C ALA A 71 25.80 7.00 -9.50
N ARG A 72 27.11 7.29 -9.42
CA ARG A 72 27.58 8.41 -8.61
C ARG A 72 26.96 9.70 -9.19
N THR A 73 26.03 10.30 -8.47
CA THR A 73 25.83 11.75 -8.50
C THR A 73 26.20 12.32 -7.14
N THR A 74 27.51 12.52 -6.98
CA THR A 74 28.11 13.39 -5.97
C THR A 74 27.81 14.86 -6.25
N LYS A 75 27.12 15.54 -5.32
CA LYS A 75 27.34 16.91 -4.82
C LYS A 75 26.10 17.26 -3.97
N GLY A 76 26.16 17.53 -2.67
CA GLY A 76 27.24 18.05 -1.84
C GLY A 76 26.72 19.29 -1.09
N ASN A 77 27.10 19.40 0.18
CA ASN A 77 26.83 20.48 1.16
C ASN A 77 25.40 20.54 1.73
N GLY A 78 25.15 20.36 3.03
CA GLY A 78 26.01 20.44 4.21
C GLY A 78 25.66 21.68 5.02
N LYS A 79 25.02 21.51 6.18
CA LYS A 79 25.45 22.14 7.44
C LYS A 79 24.61 21.66 8.62
N ASP A 80 25.32 21.03 9.55
CA ASP A 80 24.98 20.90 10.96
C ASP A 80 24.41 22.19 11.56
N LYS A 81 23.46 22.03 12.48
CA LYS A 81 23.55 22.63 13.81
C LYS A 81 22.72 21.84 14.82
N ASP A 82 23.44 20.96 15.50
CA ASP A 82 23.47 20.75 16.94
C ASP A 82 22.60 21.72 17.78
N GLY A 83 21.79 21.16 18.68
CA GLY A 83 20.88 21.91 19.53
C GLY A 83 20.13 21.08 20.58
N LYS A 84 20.86 20.24 21.32
CA LYS A 84 20.77 19.94 22.76
C LYS A 84 19.42 20.08 23.54
N ASP A 85 19.05 18.96 24.18
CA ASP A 85 18.33 18.77 25.46
C ASP A 85 17.05 19.58 25.78
N LYS A 86 15.92 18.87 25.98
CA LYS A 86 15.34 18.69 27.33
C LYS A 86 14.17 17.70 27.41
N LYS A 87 14.37 16.77 28.34
CA LYS A 87 13.50 15.90 29.14
C LYS A 87 12.04 16.36 29.43
N THR A 88 11.26 15.33 29.81
CA THR A 88 10.10 15.23 30.73
C THR A 88 8.66 15.40 30.23
N ASP A 89 7.98 14.24 30.25
CA ASP A 89 6.73 13.90 30.94
C ASP A 89 5.37 14.52 30.58
N ALA A 90 4.47 13.58 30.26
CA ALA A 90 3.13 13.39 30.84
C ALA A 90 1.97 14.34 30.47
N ALA A 91 0.96 13.66 29.91
CA ALA A 91 -0.45 13.70 30.30
C ALA A 91 -1.38 14.80 29.73
N THR A 92 -2.42 14.27 29.07
CA THR A 92 -3.84 14.66 29.17
C THR A 92 -4.32 16.02 28.65
N GLY A 93 -5.27 15.95 27.71
CA GLY A 93 -6.57 16.58 27.96
C GLY A 93 -6.99 17.71 27.01
N THR A 94 -7.84 17.34 26.05
CA THR A 94 -9.13 17.99 25.70
C THR A 94 -9.24 19.50 25.46
N ALA A 95 -9.94 19.78 24.34
CA ALA A 95 -10.94 20.84 24.08
C ALA A 95 -10.48 21.96 23.12
N LYS A 96 -10.97 22.02 21.88
CA LYS A 96 -12.31 22.45 21.39
C LYS A 96 -12.35 23.93 20.98
N LYS A 97 -12.40 24.20 19.68
CA LYS A 97 -13.27 25.19 18.99
C LYS A 97 -13.07 25.04 17.46
N LYS A 98 -14.07 24.59 16.69
CA LYS A 98 -15.22 25.35 16.10
C LYS A 98 -14.71 26.53 15.25
N ALA A 99 -15.13 26.79 14.01
CA ALA A 99 -16.38 26.50 13.29
C ALA A 99 -16.10 26.73 11.77
N ALA A 100 -16.60 25.92 10.83
CA ALA A 100 -17.95 25.87 10.25
C ALA A 100 -18.14 26.73 8.98
N ALA A 101 -18.52 26.05 7.89
CA ALA A 101 -19.59 26.42 6.95
C ALA A 101 -19.70 25.26 5.93
N GLU A 102 -20.60 24.27 6.12
CA GLU A 102 -22.02 24.27 5.67
C GLU A 102 -22.14 24.07 4.13
N LYS A 103 -22.99 23.20 3.56
CA LYS A 103 -24.12 22.40 4.09
C LYS A 103 -24.64 21.42 3.00
N LYS A 104 -24.95 20.19 3.44
CA LYS A 104 -26.17 19.34 3.22
C LYS A 104 -26.63 19.03 1.77
N ALA A 105 -27.06 17.81 1.44
CA ALA A 105 -28.07 16.98 2.13
C ALA A 105 -27.84 15.46 1.87
N ALA A 106 -27.83 14.62 2.92
CA ALA A 106 -28.91 13.69 3.36
C ALA A 106 -29.11 12.48 2.41
N ALA A 107 -29.10 11.21 2.84
CA ALA A 107 -29.74 10.67 4.04
C ALA A 107 -29.11 9.33 4.50
N GLU A 108 -29.09 9.20 5.82
CA GLU A 108 -29.21 7.99 6.64
C GLU A 108 -29.46 6.66 5.92
N LYS A 109 -28.63 5.65 6.23
CA LYS A 109 -29.10 4.31 6.62
C LYS A 109 -28.00 3.49 7.28
N LYS A 110 -28.29 3.12 8.54
CA LYS A 110 -27.92 1.90 9.26
C LYS A 110 -26.45 1.45 9.25
N ASP A 111 -25.92 1.38 10.47
CA ASP A 111 -25.03 0.30 10.92
C ASP A 111 -25.62 -1.08 10.55
N GLU A 112 -25.48 -1.49 9.30
CA GLU A 112 -25.43 -2.89 8.95
C GLU A 112 -23.99 -3.33 9.24
N LYS A 113 -23.85 -4.19 10.25
CA LYS A 113 -22.67 -5.03 10.42
C LYS A 113 -22.25 -5.52 9.03
N LYS A 114 -21.13 -4.99 8.51
CA LYS A 114 -20.52 -5.50 7.29
C LYS A 114 -20.48 -7.02 7.41
N PRO A 115 -20.97 -7.77 6.41
CA PRO A 115 -20.84 -9.21 6.43
C PRO A 115 -19.38 -9.55 6.69
N SER A 116 -19.09 -10.38 7.68
CA SER A 116 -17.73 -10.88 7.88
C SER A 116 -17.28 -11.44 6.54
N ALA A 117 -16.15 -10.95 6.03
CA ALA A 117 -15.61 -11.35 4.73
C ALA A 117 -15.86 -12.84 4.51
N LYS A 118 -16.58 -13.19 3.44
CA LYS A 118 -16.56 -14.58 2.99
C LYS A 118 -15.09 -14.86 2.72
N ARG A 119 -14.48 -15.77 3.49
CA ARG A 119 -13.03 -16.04 3.46
C ARG A 119 -12.51 -16.32 2.04
N ASP A 120 -13.41 -16.68 1.13
CA ASP A 120 -13.11 -17.06 -0.25
C ASP A 120 -13.14 -15.90 -1.26
N TYR A 121 -13.55 -14.68 -0.86
CA TYR A 121 -13.63 -13.54 -1.78
C TYR A 121 -12.40 -12.64 -1.69
N THR A 122 -11.43 -12.87 -2.59
CA THR A 122 -10.15 -12.14 -2.64
C THR A 122 -10.21 -10.95 -3.59
N ARG A 123 -9.21 -10.05 -3.50
CA ARG A 123 -9.05 -8.96 -4.49
C ARG A 123 -8.86 -9.48 -5.91
N ALA A 124 -8.14 -10.58 -6.08
CA ALA A 124 -8.01 -11.23 -7.38
C ALA A 124 -9.37 -11.69 -7.94
N HIS A 125 -10.25 -12.22 -7.09
CA HIS A 125 -11.60 -12.58 -7.51
C HIS A 125 -12.43 -11.35 -7.92
N SER A 126 -12.34 -10.27 -7.15
CA SER A 126 -13.00 -9.01 -7.48
C SER A 126 -12.49 -8.38 -8.79
N LEU A 127 -11.20 -8.53 -9.09
CA LEU A 127 -10.61 -8.10 -10.36
C LEU A 127 -11.14 -8.94 -11.53
N LYS A 128 -11.25 -10.26 -11.37
CA LYS A 128 -11.83 -11.13 -12.41
C LYS A 128 -13.24 -10.68 -12.79
N GLU A 129 -14.08 -10.34 -11.81
CA GLU A 129 -15.42 -9.83 -12.07
C GLU A 129 -15.43 -8.43 -12.70
N ALA A 130 -14.51 -7.55 -12.28
CA ALA A 130 -14.33 -6.25 -12.92
C ALA A 130 -13.92 -6.40 -14.40
N LEU A 131 -13.00 -7.31 -14.71
CA LEU A 131 -12.55 -7.63 -16.08
C LEU A 131 -13.66 -8.23 -16.95
N ALA A 132 -14.61 -8.96 -16.36
CA ALA A 132 -15.78 -9.46 -17.09
C ALA A 132 -16.70 -8.34 -17.60
N LYS A 133 -16.75 -7.21 -16.89
CA LYS A 133 -17.52 -6.02 -17.32
C LYS A 133 -16.72 -5.10 -18.24
N GLY A 134 -15.40 -5.33 -18.34
CA GLY A 134 -14.47 -4.44 -19.02
C GLY A 134 -14.30 -3.08 -18.35
N GLY A 135 -13.21 -2.41 -18.67
CA GLY A 135 -12.99 -1.03 -18.27
C GLY A 135 -11.55 -0.59 -18.46
N THR A 136 -11.34 0.71 -18.31
CA THR A 136 -9.98 1.27 -18.20
C THR A 136 -9.28 0.78 -16.95
N ARG A 137 -7.95 0.94 -16.89
CA ARG A 137 -7.16 0.59 -15.70
C ARG A 137 -7.75 1.20 -14.41
N GLN A 138 -8.11 2.49 -14.43
CA GLN A 138 -8.67 3.18 -13.27
C GLN A 138 -10.05 2.65 -12.90
N GLU A 139 -10.90 2.36 -13.89
CA GLU A 139 -12.21 1.75 -13.64
C GLU A 139 -12.08 0.34 -13.06
N LEU A 140 -11.11 -0.45 -13.49
CA LEU A 140 -10.85 -1.78 -12.92
C LEU A 140 -10.44 -1.69 -11.45
N ILE A 141 -9.61 -0.71 -11.09
CA ILE A 141 -9.20 -0.47 -9.69
C ILE A 141 -10.43 -0.14 -8.84
N GLN A 142 -11.26 0.82 -9.28
CA GLN A 142 -12.45 1.25 -8.54
C GLN A 142 -13.51 0.15 -8.45
N LYS A 143 -13.78 -0.55 -9.57
CA LYS A 143 -14.76 -1.65 -9.62
C LYS A 143 -14.31 -2.81 -8.73
N SER A 144 -13.05 -3.21 -8.81
CA SER A 144 -12.52 -4.30 -7.97
C SER A 144 -12.51 -3.95 -6.48
N ASP A 145 -12.10 -2.73 -6.09
CA ASP A 145 -12.13 -2.32 -4.68
C ASP A 145 -13.56 -2.27 -4.12
N LYS A 146 -14.49 -1.74 -4.91
CA LYS A 146 -15.91 -1.71 -4.54
C LYS A 146 -16.47 -3.12 -4.36
N LEU A 147 -16.24 -4.02 -5.32
CA LEU A 147 -16.68 -5.42 -5.24
C LEU A 147 -16.07 -6.12 -4.01
N TYR A 148 -14.76 -5.95 -3.78
CA TYR A 148 -14.10 -6.52 -2.62
C TYR A 148 -14.71 -6.01 -1.30
N ALA A 149 -15.00 -4.71 -1.19
CA ALA A 149 -15.62 -4.11 -0.01
C ALA A 149 -17.07 -4.56 0.20
N GLU A 150 -17.85 -4.73 -0.88
CA GLU A 150 -19.23 -5.26 -0.85
C GLU A 150 -19.27 -6.71 -0.32
N HIS A 151 -18.23 -7.49 -0.60
CA HIS A 151 -18.10 -8.88 -0.15
C HIS A 151 -17.44 -9.05 1.23
N GLY A 152 -17.29 -7.95 1.97
CA GLY A 152 -16.81 -7.94 3.37
C GLY A 152 -15.32 -7.65 3.53
N GLY A 153 -14.62 -7.36 2.44
CA GLY A 153 -13.25 -6.87 2.45
C GLY A 153 -13.14 -5.44 3.00
N LYS A 154 -11.92 -5.03 3.39
CA LYS A 154 -11.61 -3.63 3.70
C LYS A 154 -11.32 -2.89 2.40
N ALA A 155 -12.06 -1.83 2.11
CA ALA A 155 -11.78 -0.93 0.99
C ALA A 155 -10.35 -0.38 1.12
N ASN A 156 -9.55 -0.52 0.05
CA ASN A 156 -8.20 0.00 -0.08
C ASN A 156 -7.86 0.08 -1.58
N GLU A 157 -7.98 1.28 -2.13
CA GLU A 157 -7.71 1.55 -3.55
C GLU A 157 -6.29 1.17 -3.96
N ASN A 158 -5.29 1.40 -3.10
CA ASN A 158 -3.90 1.01 -3.37
C ASN A 158 -3.74 -0.50 -3.48
N GLY A 159 -4.45 -1.27 -2.64
CA GLY A 159 -4.45 -2.73 -2.73
C GLY A 159 -5.06 -3.23 -4.04
N SER A 160 -6.12 -2.59 -4.52
CA SER A 160 -6.70 -2.90 -5.84
C SER A 160 -5.81 -2.45 -6.99
N LYS A 161 -5.13 -1.30 -6.88
CA LYS A 161 -4.11 -0.84 -7.83
C LYS A 161 -3.00 -1.87 -7.98
N ALA A 162 -2.37 -2.28 -6.87
CA ALA A 162 -1.33 -3.30 -6.86
C ALA A 162 -1.83 -4.62 -7.48
N THR A 163 -3.05 -5.04 -7.16
CA THR A 163 -3.66 -6.24 -7.74
C THR A 163 -3.80 -6.12 -9.27
N VAL A 164 -4.26 -4.97 -9.77
CA VAL A 164 -4.37 -4.69 -11.20
C VAL A 164 -3.00 -4.69 -11.87
N ASP A 165 -2.01 -4.03 -11.30
CA ASP A 165 -0.66 -3.91 -11.88
C ASP A 165 0.09 -5.25 -11.92
N ILE A 166 -0.13 -6.10 -10.92
CA ILE A 166 0.49 -7.42 -10.85
C ILE A 166 -0.21 -8.40 -11.79
N LEU A 167 -1.55 -8.38 -11.87
CA LEU A 167 -2.31 -9.44 -12.55
C LEU A 167 -2.66 -9.12 -14.01
N VAL A 168 -2.91 -7.85 -14.37
CA VAL A 168 -3.30 -7.51 -15.75
C VAL A 168 -2.19 -7.81 -16.77
N PRO A 169 -0.91 -7.44 -16.56
CA PRO A 169 0.14 -7.74 -17.53
C PRO A 169 0.31 -9.24 -17.86
N PRO A 170 0.43 -10.16 -16.89
CA PRO A 170 0.52 -11.57 -17.22
C PRO A 170 -0.76 -12.11 -17.86
N LEU A 171 -1.95 -11.65 -17.46
CA LEU A 171 -3.21 -12.07 -18.08
C LEU A 171 -3.30 -11.64 -19.56
N MET A 172 -2.71 -10.50 -19.94
CA MET A 172 -2.57 -10.10 -21.34
C MET A 172 -1.58 -11.00 -22.08
N ILE A 173 -0.41 -11.28 -21.50
CA ILE A 173 0.63 -12.14 -22.10
C ILE A 173 0.07 -13.54 -22.39
N PHE A 174 -0.71 -14.09 -21.46
CA PHE A 174 -1.36 -15.40 -21.61
C PHE A 174 -2.67 -15.34 -22.41
N ASN A 175 -3.01 -14.22 -23.05
CA ASN A 175 -4.22 -14.03 -23.86
C ASN A 175 -5.54 -14.33 -23.12
N VAL A 176 -5.57 -14.20 -21.79
CA VAL A 176 -6.78 -14.36 -20.98
C VAL A 176 -7.65 -13.11 -21.04
N ILE A 177 -7.02 -11.95 -21.17
CA ILE A 177 -7.68 -10.66 -21.37
C ILE A 177 -7.16 -10.02 -22.66
N GLU A 178 -8.02 -9.24 -23.29
CA GLU A 178 -7.67 -8.39 -24.43
C GLU A 178 -7.70 -6.91 -24.04
N LYS A 179 -6.87 -6.13 -24.74
CA LYS A 179 -6.81 -4.68 -24.62
C LYS A 179 -7.30 -4.07 -25.93
N ASP A 180 -8.37 -3.29 -25.85
CA ASP A 180 -8.98 -2.55 -26.96
C ASP A 180 -8.90 -1.06 -26.64
N GLY A 181 -7.94 -0.37 -27.28
CA GLY A 181 -7.55 0.98 -26.86
C GLY A 181 -7.04 0.97 -25.41
N ASP A 182 -7.70 1.71 -24.51
CA ASP A 182 -7.39 1.74 -23.08
C ASP A 182 -8.27 0.82 -22.22
N VAL A 183 -9.17 0.06 -22.85
CA VAL A 183 -10.11 -0.82 -22.17
C VAL A 183 -9.56 -2.23 -22.12
N TYR A 184 -9.57 -2.82 -20.92
CA TYR A 184 -9.19 -4.19 -20.66
C TYR A 184 -10.45 -5.02 -20.39
N ARG A 185 -10.58 -6.18 -21.01
CA ARG A 185 -11.71 -7.11 -20.80
C ARG A 185 -11.29 -8.57 -20.95
N LEU A 186 -12.04 -9.49 -20.34
CA LEU A 186 -11.85 -10.93 -20.56
C LEU A 186 -12.03 -11.26 -22.05
N LYS A 187 -11.10 -12.04 -22.59
CA LYS A 187 -11.21 -12.57 -23.95
C LYS A 187 -12.31 -13.63 -23.92
N SER A 188 -13.36 -13.43 -24.74
CA SER A 188 -14.48 -14.37 -24.90
C SER A 188 -14.16 -15.45 -25.93
#